data_AF-A0A2A9P4L9-F1
#
_entry.id   AF-A0A2A9P4L9-F1
#
_cell.length_a   1.000
_cell.length_b   1.000
_cell.length_c   1.000
_cell.angle_alpha   90.00
_cell.angle_beta   90.00
_cell.angle_gamma   90.00
#
_symmetry.space_group_name_H-M   'P 1'
#
loop_
_entity.id
_entity.type
_entity.pdbx_description
1 polymer ?
#
loop_
_entity_poly.entity_id
_entity_poly.type
_entity_poly.pdbx_seq_one_letter_code
_entity_poly.pdbx_strand_id
1 'polypeptide(L)'
;MDAAMDSAMDVVKAAEALEVLQRKQAEQEELFILKLSEPITSATASETRQRNSDASSNASLEGPTPASLESDLAHYTELFAKLRFSYVEQVTKEKFIRAIVGDPPLIVSVQENLELERENGAAKAQLKALKTEVAEMVAALETKARDLSRRYEQLRADTDRLAQLPGDIRELEAQVEELRVAAQDDAGADPNLRLPLTKTLALVADGRAEQQKLAKELESLRAKAPRKAREADRLRAELQPLEMRLQNSTAAAREAQRRKEAALGGVADELEQRARWWRASESVLTQALKAED
;
A
#
# COMPACT_ATOMS: atom_id res chain seq x y z
N MET A 1 -4.43 21.51 13.21
CA MET A 1 -5.84 21.41 13.64
C MET A 1 -6.78 21.39 12.45
N ASP A 2 -6.63 22.29 11.46
CA ASP A 2 -7.47 22.30 10.25
C ASP A 2 -7.54 20.98 9.47
N ALA A 3 -6.40 20.31 9.19
CA ALA A 3 -6.40 19.10 8.36
C ALA A 3 -7.10 17.87 9.02
N ALA A 4 -7.08 17.78 10.34
CA ALA A 4 -7.79 16.71 11.07
C ALA A 4 -9.30 16.98 11.13
N MET A 5 -9.69 18.25 11.14
CA MET A 5 -11.09 18.67 11.11
C MET A 5 -11.70 18.49 9.72
N ASP A 6 -10.90 18.70 8.67
CA ASP A 6 -11.31 18.48 7.27
C ASP A 6 -11.48 16.97 6.97
N SER A 7 -10.55 16.11 7.41
CA SER A 7 -10.65 14.64 7.29
C SER A 7 -11.88 14.08 8.00
N ALA A 8 -12.12 14.51 9.25
CA ALA A 8 -13.30 14.11 10.02
C ALA A 8 -14.61 14.55 9.34
N MET A 9 -14.61 15.73 8.71
CA MET A 9 -15.77 16.25 8.00
C MET A 9 -16.06 15.49 6.70
N ASP A 10 -15.04 14.94 6.04
CA ASP A 10 -15.21 14.10 4.84
C ASP A 10 -15.68 12.68 5.17
N VAL A 11 -15.26 12.10 6.30
CA VAL A 11 -15.81 10.82 6.81
C VAL A 11 -17.29 10.94 7.14
N VAL A 12 -17.70 12.05 7.77
CA VAL A 12 -19.11 12.32 8.11
C VAL A 12 -19.96 12.45 6.85
N LYS A 13 -19.49 13.20 5.84
CA LYS A 13 -20.18 13.32 4.54
C LYS A 13 -20.32 11.96 3.83
N ALA A 14 -19.28 11.12 3.85
CA ALA A 14 -19.32 9.80 3.24
C ALA A 14 -20.35 8.89 3.94
N ALA A 15 -20.41 8.92 5.27
CA ALA A 15 -21.38 8.17 6.05
C ALA A 15 -22.83 8.66 5.82
N GLU A 16 -23.05 9.97 5.77
CA GLU A 16 -24.36 10.56 5.46
C GLU A 16 -24.84 10.18 4.05
N ALA A 17 -23.95 10.25 3.05
CA ALA A 17 -24.26 9.84 1.68
C ALA A 17 -24.66 8.36 1.60
N LEU A 18 -23.99 7.50 2.37
CA LEU A 18 -24.25 6.08 2.42
C LEU A 18 -25.59 5.75 3.09
N GLU A 19 -25.93 6.43 4.19
CA GLU A 19 -27.26 6.31 4.81
C GLU A 19 -28.39 6.73 3.87
N VAL A 20 -28.21 7.84 3.14
CA VAL A 20 -29.20 8.31 2.17
C VAL A 20 -29.37 7.32 1.03
N LEU A 21 -28.30 6.71 0.55
CA LEU A 21 -28.35 5.68 -0.49
C LEU A 21 -29.04 4.41 -0.01
N GLN A 22 -28.74 3.94 1.20
CA GLN A 22 -29.37 2.76 1.80
C GLN A 22 -30.88 2.95 2.01
N ARG A 23 -31.30 4.15 2.48
CA ARG A 23 -32.73 4.48 2.61
C ARG A 23 -33.43 4.42 1.25
N LYS A 24 -32.82 4.99 0.20
CA LYS A 24 -33.38 4.96 -1.15
C LYS A 24 -33.40 3.56 -1.76
N GLN A 25 -32.43 2.70 -1.45
CA GLN A 25 -32.44 1.30 -1.88
C GLN A 25 -33.55 0.50 -1.20
N ALA A 26 -33.73 0.66 0.12
CA ALA A 26 -34.81 0.01 0.86
C ALA A 26 -36.20 0.43 0.36
N GLU A 27 -36.38 1.70 -0.02
CA GLU A 27 -37.60 2.20 -0.66
C GLU A 27 -37.85 1.61 -2.07
N GLN A 28 -36.79 1.22 -2.79
CA GLN A 28 -36.88 0.71 -4.16
C GLN A 28 -37.01 -0.81 -4.28
N GLU A 29 -36.47 -1.58 -3.32
CA GLU A 29 -36.61 -3.05 -3.31
C GLU A 29 -38.06 -3.52 -3.25
N GLU A 30 -38.98 -2.67 -2.77
CA GLU A 30 -40.41 -2.96 -2.75
C GLU A 30 -41.11 -2.86 -4.11
N LEU A 31 -40.42 -2.39 -5.16
CA LEU A 31 -41.05 -2.11 -6.44
C LEU A 31 -40.30 -2.82 -7.58
N PHE A 32 -40.94 -3.81 -8.21
CA PHE A 32 -41.57 -3.61 -9.52
C PHE A 32 -41.86 -4.92 -10.24
N ILE A 33 -41.00 -5.94 -10.22
CA ILE A 33 -41.27 -7.14 -11.04
C ILE A 33 -42.23 -8.11 -10.34
N LEU A 34 -42.07 -8.32 -9.03
CA LEU A 34 -42.92 -9.24 -8.26
C LEU A 34 -44.36 -8.72 -8.12
N LYS A 35 -44.55 -7.41 -7.84
CA LYS A 35 -45.88 -6.78 -7.77
C LYS A 35 -46.61 -6.74 -9.11
N LEU A 36 -45.89 -6.65 -10.25
CA LEU A 36 -46.51 -6.71 -11.58
C LEU A 36 -46.96 -8.12 -11.97
N SER A 37 -46.34 -9.16 -11.41
CA SER A 37 -46.74 -10.56 -11.63
C SER A 37 -47.90 -11.03 -10.73
N GLU A 38 -48.14 -10.35 -9.60
CA GLU A 38 -49.20 -10.67 -8.62
C GLU A 38 -50.65 -10.66 -9.18
N PRO A 39 -51.07 -9.72 -10.04
CA PRO A 39 -52.40 -9.78 -10.67
C PRO A 39 -52.52 -10.90 -11.71
N ILE A 40 -51.41 -11.34 -12.32
CA ILE A 40 -51.42 -12.43 -13.31
C ILE A 40 -51.60 -13.77 -12.60
N THR A 41 -50.96 -13.98 -11.45
CA THR A 41 -51.00 -15.23 -10.68
C THR A 41 -52.27 -15.39 -9.82
N SER A 42 -52.84 -14.28 -9.31
CA SER A 42 -54.09 -14.33 -8.54
C SER A 42 -55.32 -14.67 -9.40
N ALA A 43 -55.31 -14.30 -10.68
CA ALA A 43 -56.35 -14.70 -11.64
C ALA A 43 -56.29 -16.21 -11.96
N THR A 44 -55.10 -16.80 -12.08
CA THR A 44 -54.92 -18.22 -12.44
C THR A 44 -55.14 -19.19 -11.28
N ALA A 45 -54.91 -18.77 -10.03
CA ALA A 45 -55.13 -19.60 -8.83
C ALA A 45 -56.62 -19.85 -8.54
N SER A 46 -57.52 -19.00 -9.04
CA SER A 46 -58.97 -19.15 -8.84
C SER A 46 -59.59 -20.14 -9.85
N GLU A 47 -59.06 -20.23 -11.08
CA GLU A 47 -59.64 -21.06 -12.14
C GLU A 47 -59.15 -22.52 -12.14
N THR A 48 -58.03 -22.84 -11.50
CA THR A 48 -57.44 -24.20 -11.50
C THR A 48 -58.01 -25.16 -10.46
N ARG A 49 -59.03 -24.77 -9.67
CA ARG A 49 -59.58 -25.64 -8.61
C ARG A 49 -60.61 -26.67 -9.07
N GLN A 50 -60.93 -26.78 -10.35
CA GLN A 50 -61.85 -27.82 -10.82
C GLN A 50 -61.29 -28.62 -12.01
N ARG A 51 -60.74 -29.78 -11.64
CA ARG A 51 -60.64 -31.03 -12.42
C ARG A 51 -59.48 -31.15 -13.43
N ASN A 52 -58.37 -31.71 -12.96
CA ASN A 52 -57.62 -32.76 -13.66
C ASN A 52 -56.48 -33.29 -12.77
N SER A 53 -56.64 -34.53 -12.34
CA SER A 53 -55.58 -35.37 -11.79
C SER A 53 -54.77 -35.94 -12.95
N ASP A 54 -53.61 -35.35 -13.26
CA ASP A 54 -52.42 -36.11 -13.67
C ASP A 54 -51.16 -35.22 -13.77
N ALA A 55 -50.10 -35.68 -13.10
CA ALA A 55 -48.67 -35.37 -13.29
C ALA A 55 -48.22 -33.94 -13.69
N SER A 56 -48.15 -33.01 -12.73
CA SER A 56 -47.04 -32.02 -12.62
C SER A 56 -47.20 -31.12 -11.38
N SER A 57 -47.13 -31.68 -10.17
CA SER A 57 -47.43 -30.95 -8.92
C SER A 57 -46.21 -30.67 -8.04
N ASN A 58 -45.02 -30.46 -8.62
CA ASN A 58 -43.82 -30.07 -7.86
C ASN A 58 -43.24 -28.69 -8.26
N ALA A 59 -43.82 -27.99 -9.25
CA ALA A 59 -43.31 -26.68 -9.70
C ALA A 59 -43.97 -25.47 -8.98
N SER A 60 -45.00 -25.68 -8.15
CA SER A 60 -45.79 -24.58 -7.55
C SER A 60 -45.36 -24.16 -6.14
N LEU A 61 -44.24 -24.70 -5.61
CA LEU A 61 -43.73 -24.39 -4.27
C LEU A 61 -42.55 -23.42 -4.25
N GLU A 62 -41.97 -23.13 -5.43
CA GLU A 62 -40.88 -22.19 -5.59
C GLU A 62 -41.47 -20.98 -6.33
N GLY A 63 -41.33 -19.77 -5.75
CA GLY A 63 -41.86 -18.54 -6.35
C GLY A 63 -41.46 -18.40 -7.82
N PRO A 64 -42.19 -17.60 -8.63
CA PRO A 64 -42.01 -17.57 -10.09
C PRO A 64 -40.56 -17.25 -10.43
N THR A 65 -39.81 -18.27 -10.84
CA THR A 65 -38.48 -18.10 -11.40
C THR A 65 -38.65 -17.64 -12.85
N PRO A 66 -37.76 -16.78 -13.37
CA PRO A 66 -37.88 -16.24 -14.73
C PRO A 66 -37.98 -17.33 -15.82
N ALA A 67 -37.32 -18.47 -15.61
CA ALA A 67 -37.42 -19.63 -16.50
C ALA A 67 -38.82 -20.29 -16.52
N SER A 68 -39.55 -20.27 -15.40
CA SER A 68 -40.92 -20.80 -15.33
C SER A 68 -41.89 -19.92 -16.13
N LEU A 69 -41.75 -18.60 -16.03
CA LEU A 69 -42.58 -17.64 -16.76
C LEU A 69 -42.40 -17.74 -18.28
N GLU A 70 -41.17 -17.96 -18.76
CA GLU A 70 -40.91 -18.16 -20.19
C GLU A 70 -41.62 -19.41 -20.74
N SER A 71 -41.61 -20.50 -19.98
CA SER A 71 -42.31 -21.74 -20.34
C SER A 71 -43.83 -21.54 -20.40
N ASP A 72 -44.40 -20.86 -19.40
CA ASP A 72 -45.84 -20.58 -19.34
C ASP A 72 -46.28 -19.69 -20.50
N LEU A 73 -45.51 -18.63 -20.80
CA LEU A 73 -45.79 -17.75 -21.94
C LEU A 73 -45.74 -18.51 -23.27
N ALA A 74 -44.76 -19.39 -23.46
CA ALA A 74 -44.68 -20.23 -24.66
C ALA A 74 -45.92 -21.14 -24.77
N HIS A 75 -46.32 -21.81 -23.69
CA HIS A 75 -47.52 -22.65 -23.67
C HIS A 75 -48.80 -21.85 -24.03
N TYR A 76 -48.99 -20.67 -23.44
CA TYR A 76 -50.16 -19.83 -23.75
C TYR A 76 -50.16 -19.33 -25.19
N THR A 77 -49.00 -18.98 -25.74
CA THR A 77 -48.93 -18.55 -27.15
C THR A 77 -49.38 -19.65 -28.10
N GLU A 78 -49.01 -20.90 -27.82
CA GLU A 78 -49.43 -22.06 -28.62
C GLU A 78 -50.92 -22.36 -28.43
N LEU A 79 -51.41 -22.36 -27.19
CA LEU A 79 -52.83 -22.58 -26.88
C LEU A 79 -53.72 -21.53 -27.55
N PHE A 80 -53.38 -20.24 -27.44
CA PHE A 80 -54.14 -19.17 -28.06
C PHE A 80 -54.04 -19.20 -29.59
N ALA A 81 -52.90 -19.60 -30.15
CA ALA A 81 -52.78 -19.80 -31.60
C ALA A 81 -53.74 -20.90 -32.09
N LYS A 82 -53.80 -22.04 -31.38
CA LYS A 82 -54.74 -23.14 -31.67
C LYS A 82 -56.19 -22.70 -31.52
N LEU A 83 -56.51 -21.99 -30.44
CA LEU A 83 -57.88 -21.51 -30.18
C LEU A 83 -58.31 -20.50 -31.24
N ARG A 84 -57.43 -19.57 -31.62
CA ARG A 84 -57.69 -18.59 -32.68
C ARG A 84 -57.92 -19.27 -34.02
N PHE A 85 -57.12 -20.29 -34.36
CA PHE A 85 -57.30 -21.07 -35.59
C PHE A 85 -58.66 -21.77 -35.61
N SER A 86 -58.97 -22.53 -34.55
CA SER A 86 -60.25 -23.24 -34.40
C SER A 86 -61.46 -22.30 -34.48
N TYR A 87 -61.40 -21.15 -33.79
CA TYR A 87 -62.47 -20.16 -33.83
C TYR A 87 -62.68 -19.57 -35.22
N VAL A 88 -61.62 -19.14 -35.89
CA VAL A 88 -61.72 -18.59 -37.25
C VAL A 88 -62.26 -19.65 -38.21
N GLU A 89 -61.79 -20.89 -38.11
CA GLU A 89 -62.28 -22.00 -38.92
C GLU A 89 -63.77 -22.27 -38.66
N GLN A 90 -64.21 -22.30 -37.40
CA GLN A 90 -65.61 -22.54 -37.05
C GLN A 90 -66.52 -21.41 -37.54
N VAL A 91 -66.14 -20.15 -37.28
CA VAL A 91 -66.93 -18.98 -37.72
C VAL A 91 -67.00 -18.90 -39.24
N THR A 92 -65.91 -19.22 -39.94
CA THR A 92 -65.92 -19.25 -41.42
C THR A 92 -66.78 -20.38 -41.96
N LYS A 93 -66.71 -21.58 -41.38
CA LYS A 93 -67.59 -22.71 -41.72
C LYS A 93 -69.06 -22.36 -41.51
N GLU A 94 -69.40 -21.79 -40.36
CA GLU A 94 -70.78 -21.38 -40.04
C GLU A 94 -71.27 -20.27 -40.98
N LYS A 95 -70.46 -19.22 -41.18
CA LYS A 95 -70.79 -18.12 -42.09
C LYS A 95 -70.98 -18.60 -43.53
N PHE A 96 -70.18 -19.55 -43.99
CA PHE A 96 -70.30 -20.16 -45.31
C PHE A 96 -71.60 -20.97 -45.46
N ILE A 97 -71.91 -21.83 -44.49
CA ILE A 97 -73.17 -22.60 -44.49
C ILE A 97 -74.36 -21.65 -44.45
N ARG A 98 -74.33 -20.62 -43.61
CA ARG A 98 -75.40 -19.63 -43.52
C ARG A 98 -75.54 -18.80 -44.79
N ALA A 99 -74.45 -18.52 -45.51
CA ALA A 99 -74.51 -17.79 -46.77
C ALA A 99 -75.15 -18.62 -47.91
N ILE A 100 -74.96 -19.94 -47.89
CA ILE A 100 -75.51 -20.86 -48.92
C ILE A 100 -76.95 -21.27 -48.58
N VAL A 101 -77.24 -21.53 -47.31
CA VAL A 101 -78.52 -22.07 -46.83
C VAL A 101 -79.50 -20.97 -46.37
N GLY A 102 -79.00 -19.75 -46.14
CA GLY A 102 -79.83 -18.61 -45.75
C GLY A 102 -80.76 -18.15 -46.87
N ASP A 103 -81.95 -17.69 -46.49
CA ASP A 103 -82.95 -17.14 -47.41
C ASP A 103 -83.17 -15.65 -47.08
N PRO A 104 -82.74 -14.70 -47.94
CA PRO A 104 -82.14 -14.87 -49.27
C PRO A 104 -80.63 -15.23 -49.22
N PRO A 105 -80.11 -15.93 -50.25
CA PRO A 105 -78.70 -16.32 -50.32
C PRO A 105 -77.79 -15.09 -50.40
N LEU A 106 -76.71 -15.10 -49.63
CA LEU A 106 -75.71 -14.03 -49.62
C LEU A 106 -74.79 -14.18 -50.84
N ILE A 107 -75.05 -13.39 -51.88
CA ILE A 107 -74.20 -13.30 -53.08
C ILE A 107 -73.27 -12.10 -52.89
N VAL A 108 -71.99 -12.35 -52.64
CA VAL A 108 -70.99 -11.29 -52.55
C VAL A 108 -70.75 -10.73 -53.94
N SER A 109 -70.98 -9.42 -54.11
CA SER A 109 -70.76 -8.77 -55.40
C SER A 109 -69.27 -8.52 -55.65
N VAL A 110 -68.87 -8.40 -56.93
CA VAL A 110 -67.49 -8.04 -57.28
C VAL A 110 -67.11 -6.66 -56.72
N GLN A 111 -68.09 -5.75 -56.60
CA GLN A 111 -67.87 -4.41 -56.03
C GLN A 111 -67.59 -4.48 -54.52
N GLU A 112 -68.36 -5.27 -53.77
CA GLU A 112 -68.13 -5.50 -52.34
C GLU A 112 -66.76 -6.13 -52.08
N ASN A 113 -66.32 -7.08 -52.92
CA ASN A 113 -64.97 -7.64 -52.81
C ASN A 113 -63.88 -6.59 -53.03
N LEU A 114 -64.03 -5.72 -54.03
CA LEU A 114 -63.06 -4.63 -54.28
C LEU A 114 -63.02 -3.60 -53.15
N GLU A 115 -64.17 -3.31 -52.52
CA GLU A 115 -64.24 -2.44 -51.35
C GLU A 115 -63.56 -3.08 -50.13
N LEU A 116 -63.85 -4.36 -49.86
CA LEU A 116 -63.20 -5.13 -48.79
C LEU A 116 -61.70 -5.30 -49.00
N GLU A 117 -61.23 -5.42 -50.25
CA GLU A 117 -59.81 -5.46 -50.57
C GLU A 117 -59.12 -4.13 -50.27
N ARG A 118 -59.78 -2.99 -50.58
CA ARG A 118 -59.27 -1.65 -50.24
C ARG A 118 -59.20 -1.44 -48.74
N GLU A 119 -60.26 -1.78 -48.01
CA GLU A 119 -60.32 -1.67 -46.54
C GLU A 119 -59.26 -2.57 -45.87
N ASN A 120 -59.15 -3.84 -46.30
CA ASN A 120 -58.10 -4.73 -45.81
C ASN A 120 -56.70 -4.22 -46.17
N GLY A 121 -56.53 -3.61 -47.33
CA GLY A 121 -55.27 -2.97 -47.73
C GLY A 121 -54.88 -1.85 -46.76
N ALA A 122 -55.81 -0.96 -46.44
CA ALA A 122 -55.62 0.13 -45.48
C ALA A 122 -55.33 -0.41 -44.07
N ALA A 123 -56.12 -1.37 -43.58
CA ALA A 123 -55.92 -2.00 -42.27
C ALA A 123 -54.58 -2.74 -42.17
N LYS A 124 -54.16 -3.44 -43.24
CA LYS A 124 -52.84 -4.09 -43.31
C LYS A 124 -51.70 -3.08 -43.28
N ALA A 125 -51.84 -1.93 -43.95
CA ALA A 125 -50.84 -0.88 -43.93
C ALA A 125 -50.71 -0.27 -42.52
N GLN A 126 -51.83 0.03 -41.85
CA GLN A 126 -51.85 0.50 -40.47
C GLN A 126 -51.23 -0.52 -39.51
N LEU A 127 -51.59 -1.80 -39.63
CA LEU A 127 -51.01 -2.86 -38.81
C LEU A 127 -49.50 -2.99 -39.02
N LYS A 128 -49.00 -2.84 -40.24
CA LYS A 128 -47.56 -2.84 -40.52
C LYS A 128 -46.86 -1.66 -39.85
N ALA A 129 -47.43 -0.46 -39.94
CA ALA A 129 -46.88 0.74 -39.30
C ALA A 129 -46.84 0.60 -37.77
N LEU A 130 -47.90 0.11 -37.15
CA LEU A 130 -47.94 -0.15 -35.71
C LEU A 130 -46.95 -1.23 -35.28
N LYS A 131 -46.78 -2.28 -36.09
CA LYS A 131 -45.78 -3.33 -35.81
C LYS A 131 -44.35 -2.79 -35.86
N THR A 132 -44.04 -1.91 -36.81
CA THR A 132 -42.72 -1.29 -36.88
C THR A 132 -42.49 -0.35 -35.69
N GLU A 133 -43.50 0.45 -35.32
CA GLU A 133 -43.42 1.33 -34.15
C GLU A 133 -43.21 0.54 -32.84
N VAL A 134 -43.96 -0.55 -32.65
CA VAL A 134 -43.80 -1.42 -31.47
C VAL A 134 -42.42 -2.08 -31.47
N ALA A 135 -41.93 -2.55 -32.62
CA ALA A 135 -40.59 -3.13 -32.70
C ALA A 135 -39.48 -2.11 -32.36
N GLU A 136 -39.62 -0.86 -32.82
CA GLU A 136 -38.70 0.24 -32.48
C GLU A 136 -38.76 0.57 -30.98
N MET A 137 -39.95 0.65 -30.39
CA MET A 137 -40.12 0.88 -28.95
C MET A 137 -39.49 -0.24 -28.13
N VAL A 138 -39.68 -1.51 -28.51
CA VAL A 138 -39.07 -2.66 -27.82
C VAL A 138 -37.55 -2.59 -27.92
N ALA A 139 -36.99 -2.32 -29.10
CA ALA A 139 -35.55 -2.15 -29.27
C ALA A 139 -34.99 -1.02 -28.39
N ALA A 140 -35.69 0.12 -28.32
CA ALA A 140 -35.30 1.24 -27.47
C ALA A 140 -35.41 0.93 -25.97
N LEU A 141 -36.39 0.11 -25.57
CA LEU A 141 -36.53 -0.37 -24.19
C LEU A 141 -35.40 -1.33 -23.84
N GLU A 142 -35.03 -2.26 -24.73
CA GLU A 142 -33.90 -3.16 -24.51
C GLU A 142 -32.58 -2.41 -24.34
N THR A 143 -32.31 -1.40 -25.18
CA THR A 143 -31.08 -0.60 -25.03
C THR A 143 -31.07 0.14 -23.70
N LYS A 144 -32.19 0.77 -23.32
CA LYS A 144 -32.32 1.44 -22.03
C LYS A 144 -32.18 0.48 -20.85
N ALA A 145 -32.73 -0.73 -20.95
CA ALA A 145 -32.62 -1.74 -19.92
C ALA A 145 -31.16 -2.19 -19.72
N ARG A 146 -30.42 -2.44 -20.82
CA ARG A 146 -28.99 -2.78 -20.76
C ARG A 146 -28.16 -1.63 -20.15
N ASP A 147 -28.43 -0.39 -20.56
CA ASP A 147 -27.73 0.77 -20.00
C ASP A 147 -28.03 0.98 -18.52
N LEU A 148 -29.28 0.79 -18.10
CA LEU A 148 -29.69 0.88 -16.70
C LEU A 148 -29.06 -0.21 -15.86
N SER A 149 -29.02 -1.45 -16.35
CA SER A 149 -28.33 -2.57 -15.70
C SER A 149 -26.84 -2.25 -15.46
N ARG A 150 -26.12 -1.76 -16.48
CA ARG A 150 -24.71 -1.36 -16.33
C ARG A 150 -24.52 -0.25 -15.30
N ARG A 151 -25.38 0.78 -15.34
CA ARG A 151 -25.32 1.89 -14.36
C ARG A 151 -25.61 1.41 -12.95
N TYR A 152 -26.54 0.48 -12.79
CA TYR A 152 -26.87 -0.10 -11.49
C TYR A 152 -25.70 -0.92 -10.93
N GLU A 153 -25.04 -1.74 -11.76
CA GLU A 153 -23.83 -2.46 -11.36
C GLU A 153 -22.70 -1.53 -10.94
N GLN A 154 -22.48 -0.44 -11.69
CA GLN A 154 -21.49 0.59 -11.34
C GLN A 154 -21.85 1.28 -10.02
N LEU A 155 -23.10 1.71 -9.85
CA LEU A 155 -23.57 2.34 -8.61
C LEU A 155 -23.38 1.41 -7.41
N ARG A 156 -23.66 0.11 -7.59
CA ARG A 156 -23.46 -0.90 -6.54
C ARG A 156 -21.99 -1.03 -6.16
N ALA A 157 -21.10 -1.14 -7.14
CA ALA A 157 -19.66 -1.19 -6.89
C ALA A 157 -19.13 0.09 -6.20
N ASP A 158 -19.65 1.26 -6.58
CA ASP A 158 -19.27 2.53 -5.94
C ASP A 158 -19.84 2.64 -4.52
N THR A 159 -21.03 2.07 -4.26
CA THR A 159 -21.60 1.98 -2.91
C THR A 159 -20.76 1.08 -2.02
N ASP A 160 -20.30 -0.06 -2.54
CA ASP A 160 -19.42 -0.98 -1.81
C ASP A 160 -18.08 -0.30 -1.46
N ARG A 161 -17.51 0.47 -2.40
CA ARG A 161 -16.29 1.28 -2.14
C ARG A 161 -16.52 2.35 -1.09
N LEU A 162 -17.64 3.09 -1.17
CA LEU A 162 -18.02 4.08 -0.16
C LEU A 162 -18.21 3.46 1.22
N ALA A 163 -18.63 2.19 1.31
CA ALA A 163 -18.76 1.48 2.58
C ALA A 163 -17.40 1.14 3.22
N GLN A 164 -16.37 0.89 2.41
CA GLN A 164 -15.02 0.55 2.88
C GLN A 164 -14.21 1.79 3.30
N LEU A 165 -14.44 2.90 2.60
CA LEU A 165 -13.67 4.15 2.73
C LEU A 165 -13.55 4.69 4.17
N PRO A 166 -14.60 4.69 5.02
CA PRO A 166 -14.49 5.12 6.42
C PRO A 166 -13.56 4.23 7.27
N GLY A 167 -13.47 2.93 6.94
CA GLY A 167 -12.54 2.00 7.58
C GLY A 167 -11.10 2.35 7.22
N ASP A 168 -10.83 2.48 5.92
CA ASP A 168 -9.51 2.81 5.38
C ASP A 168 -8.99 4.16 5.92
N ILE A 169 -9.86 5.17 6.03
CA ILE A 169 -9.47 6.47 6.61
C ILE A 169 -9.07 6.30 8.07
N ARG A 170 -9.83 5.57 8.88
CA ARG A 170 -9.49 5.33 10.29
C ARG A 170 -8.18 4.57 10.46
N GLU A 171 -7.92 3.59 9.59
CA GLU A 171 -6.65 2.86 9.58
C GLU A 171 -5.47 3.78 9.23
N LEU A 172 -5.61 4.62 8.20
CA LEU A 172 -4.59 5.59 7.83
C LEU A 172 -4.37 6.65 8.93
N GLU A 173 -5.42 7.13 9.57
CA GLU A 173 -5.32 8.06 10.70
C GLU A 173 -4.57 7.42 11.89
N ALA A 174 -4.87 6.15 12.20
CA ALA A 174 -4.15 5.40 13.23
C ALA A 174 -2.66 5.23 12.90
N GLN A 175 -2.33 4.89 11.64
CA GLN A 175 -0.94 4.79 11.17
C GLN A 175 -0.22 6.15 11.23
N VAL A 176 -0.89 7.24 10.88
CA VAL A 176 -0.31 8.60 10.97
C VAL A 176 -0.01 8.96 12.42
N GLU A 177 -0.91 8.65 13.35
CA GLU A 177 -0.66 8.90 14.77
C GLU A 177 0.45 7.99 15.32
N GLU A 178 0.52 6.71 14.93
CA GLU A 178 1.64 5.82 15.29
C GLU A 178 2.97 6.39 14.79
N LEU A 179 3.05 6.85 13.54
CA LEU A 179 4.24 7.48 12.99
C LEU A 179 4.58 8.80 13.69
N ARG A 180 3.58 9.58 14.10
CA ARG A 180 3.79 10.82 14.88
C ARG A 180 4.34 10.52 16.26
N VAL A 181 3.83 9.50 16.94
CA VAL A 181 4.32 9.05 18.25
C VAL A 181 5.74 8.51 18.12
N ALA A 182 6.01 7.64 17.14
CA ALA A 182 7.36 7.15 16.87
C ALA A 182 8.34 8.30 16.57
N ALA A 183 7.93 9.28 15.76
CA ALA A 183 8.74 10.47 15.49
C ALA A 183 8.97 11.35 16.74
N GLN A 184 8.04 11.35 17.70
CA GLN A 184 8.17 12.05 18.98
C GLN A 184 9.07 11.28 19.96
N ASP A 185 8.94 9.96 20.07
CA ASP A 185 9.73 9.09 20.94
C ASP A 185 11.21 9.03 20.54
N ASP A 186 11.51 9.18 19.25
CA ASP A 186 12.87 9.40 18.75
C ASP A 186 13.45 10.79 19.14
N ALA A 187 12.85 11.52 20.08
CA ALA A 187 13.37 12.80 20.61
C ALA A 187 14.68 12.71 21.36
N GLY A 188 15.07 11.51 21.77
CA GLY A 188 16.41 11.24 22.29
C GLY A 188 17.49 11.09 21.21
N ALA A 189 17.12 10.88 19.94
CA ALA A 189 18.05 10.68 18.84
C ALA A 189 18.42 12.02 18.18
N ASP A 190 19.69 12.13 17.77
CA ASP A 190 20.35 13.37 17.35
C ASP A 190 19.45 14.39 16.63
N PRO A 191 19.43 15.67 17.03
CA PRO A 191 18.57 16.71 16.43
C PRO A 191 18.83 16.94 14.93
N ASN A 192 19.96 16.47 14.40
CA ASN A 192 20.28 16.49 12.98
C ASN A 192 19.44 15.49 12.16
N LEU A 193 18.86 14.46 12.78
CA LEU A 193 17.98 13.48 12.14
C LEU A 193 16.55 14.00 11.95
N ARG A 194 16.21 15.14 12.57
CA ARG A 194 14.88 15.79 12.51
C ARG A 194 14.83 16.95 11.53
N LEU A 195 15.88 17.11 10.74
CA LEU A 195 15.97 18.21 9.79
C LEU A 195 15.12 17.90 8.55
N PRO A 196 14.40 18.89 8.01
CA PRO A 196 13.73 18.73 6.72
C PRO A 196 14.75 18.34 5.65
N LEU A 197 14.30 17.61 4.63
CA LEU A 197 15.15 17.02 3.59
C LEU A 197 16.16 18.02 2.97
N THR A 198 15.77 19.28 2.84
CA THR A 198 16.65 20.34 2.32
C THR A 198 17.83 20.62 3.26
N LYS A 199 17.60 20.64 4.57
CA LYS A 199 18.64 20.86 5.58
C LYS A 199 19.52 19.63 5.78
N THR A 200 18.99 18.41 5.66
CA THR A 200 19.82 17.19 5.70
C THR A 200 20.74 17.11 4.49
N LEU A 201 20.25 17.45 3.29
CA LEU A 201 21.08 17.53 2.10
C LEU A 201 22.21 18.56 2.23
N ALA A 202 21.93 19.71 2.86
CA ALA A 202 22.95 20.71 3.16
C ALA A 202 24.03 20.17 4.13
N LEU A 203 23.64 19.55 5.25
CA LEU A 203 24.58 18.93 6.18
C LEU A 203 25.43 17.83 5.54
N VAL A 204 24.85 17.02 4.65
CA VAL A 204 25.58 16.00 3.91
C VAL A 204 26.60 16.64 2.97
N ALA A 205 26.25 17.75 2.32
CA ALA A 205 27.18 18.50 1.48
C ALA A 205 28.34 19.11 2.29
N ASP A 206 28.04 19.70 3.45
CA ASP A 206 29.03 20.26 4.37
C ASP A 206 29.98 19.17 4.89
N GLY A 207 29.43 18.05 5.37
CA GLY A 207 30.22 16.91 5.84
C GLY A 207 31.11 16.32 4.73
N ARG A 208 30.63 16.25 3.48
CA ARG A 208 31.46 15.85 2.33
C ARG A 208 32.58 16.86 2.05
N ALA A 209 32.31 18.15 2.18
CA ALA A 209 33.34 19.18 2.01
C ALA A 209 34.41 19.11 3.10
N GLU A 210 34.02 18.87 4.35
CA GLU A 210 34.96 18.64 5.46
C GLU A 210 35.80 17.38 5.27
N GLN A 211 35.18 16.27 4.87
CA GLN A 211 35.90 15.03 4.54
C GLN A 211 36.94 15.26 3.43
N GLN A 212 36.61 16.03 2.40
CA GLN A 212 37.57 16.37 1.34
C GLN A 212 38.71 17.27 1.85
N LYS A 213 38.45 18.22 2.75
CA LYS A 213 39.50 19.05 3.37
C LYS A 213 40.44 18.20 4.21
N LEU A 214 39.89 17.36 5.09
CA LEU A 214 40.66 16.45 5.94
C LEU A 214 41.46 15.44 5.10
N ALA A 215 40.90 14.93 4.00
CA ALA A 215 41.63 14.06 3.09
C ALA A 215 42.85 14.75 2.45
N LYS A 216 42.70 16.00 1.99
CA LYS A 216 43.81 16.81 1.45
C LYS A 216 44.87 17.11 2.51
N GLU A 217 44.45 17.42 3.73
CA GLU A 217 45.36 17.64 4.86
C GLU A 217 46.14 16.38 5.19
N LEU A 218 45.46 15.23 5.29
CA LEU A 218 46.07 13.91 5.48
C LEU A 218 47.08 13.58 4.39
N GLU A 219 46.74 13.84 3.13
CA GLU A 219 47.64 13.63 1.99
C GLU A 219 48.89 14.53 2.08
N SER A 220 48.71 15.80 2.44
CA SER A 220 49.82 16.74 2.65
C SER A 220 50.73 16.33 3.81
N LEU A 221 50.16 15.81 4.90
CA LEU A 221 50.90 15.32 6.06
C LEU A 221 51.62 14.02 5.73
N ARG A 222 50.97 13.10 5.00
CA ARG A 222 51.61 11.87 4.49
C ARG A 222 52.77 12.17 3.56
N ALA A 223 52.70 13.23 2.76
CA ALA A 223 53.81 13.68 1.92
C ALA A 223 54.97 14.31 2.71
N LYS A 224 54.68 14.99 3.82
CA LYS A 224 55.70 15.63 4.69
C LYS A 224 56.35 14.65 5.67
N ALA A 225 55.62 13.62 6.12
CA ALA A 225 56.09 12.60 7.06
C ALA A 225 57.43 11.93 6.65
N PRO A 226 57.63 11.42 5.42
CA PRO A 226 58.89 10.78 5.04
C PRO A 226 60.07 11.76 4.98
N ARG A 227 59.82 13.02 4.62
CA ARG A 227 60.89 14.05 4.63
C ARG A 227 61.35 14.34 6.05
N LYS A 228 60.40 14.51 6.97
CA LYS A 228 60.70 14.72 8.40
C LYS A 228 61.34 13.49 9.04
N ALA A 229 60.95 12.27 8.64
CA ALA A 229 61.62 11.05 9.06
C ALA A 229 63.09 11.01 8.60
N ARG A 230 63.35 11.32 7.33
CA ARG A 230 64.73 11.40 6.79
C ARG A 230 65.57 12.49 7.46
N GLU A 231 64.98 13.66 7.74
CA GLU A 231 65.65 14.72 8.50
C GLU A 231 65.99 14.26 9.92
N ALA A 232 65.07 13.58 10.61
CA ALA A 232 65.31 13.03 11.93
C ALA A 232 66.39 11.94 11.93
N ASP A 233 66.39 11.04 10.94
CA ASP A 233 67.42 10.01 10.80
C ASP A 233 68.79 10.61 10.48
N ARG A 234 68.85 11.68 9.67
CA ARG A 234 70.08 12.42 9.42
C ARG A 234 70.62 13.08 10.70
N LEU A 235 69.77 13.78 11.44
CA LEU A 235 70.16 14.40 12.70
C LEU A 235 70.60 13.37 13.74
N ARG A 236 69.95 12.19 13.80
CA ARG A 236 70.39 11.06 14.64
C ARG A 236 71.77 10.57 14.24
N ALA A 237 72.04 10.43 12.93
CA ALA A 237 73.35 10.04 12.42
C ALA A 237 74.43 11.10 12.71
N GLU A 238 74.08 12.39 12.73
CA GLU A 238 74.98 13.49 13.09
C GLU A 238 75.22 13.57 14.62
N LEU A 239 74.22 13.22 15.44
CA LEU A 239 74.33 13.18 16.90
C LEU A 239 75.18 12.02 17.43
N GLN A 240 75.06 10.83 16.82
CA GLN A 240 75.85 9.64 17.18
C GLN A 240 77.36 9.91 17.38
N PRO A 241 78.11 10.51 16.42
CA PRO A 241 79.53 10.78 16.60
C PRO A 241 79.80 11.87 17.63
N LEU A 242 78.88 12.82 17.85
CA LEU A 242 79.01 13.84 18.88
C LEU A 242 78.83 13.23 20.28
N GLU A 243 77.87 12.32 20.45
CA GLU A 243 77.68 11.54 21.67
C GLU A 243 78.92 10.67 21.95
N MET A 244 79.47 10.00 20.96
CA MET A 244 80.73 9.25 21.09
C MET A 244 81.91 10.15 21.48
N ARG A 245 82.02 11.36 20.89
CA ARG A 245 83.04 12.34 21.28
C ARG A 245 82.86 12.83 22.72
N LEU A 246 81.63 13.04 23.17
CA LEU A 246 81.31 13.40 24.55
C LEU A 246 81.63 12.25 25.51
N GLN A 247 81.28 11.01 25.16
CA GLN A 247 81.63 9.84 25.96
C GLN A 247 83.16 9.67 26.05
N ASN A 248 83.88 9.81 24.94
CA ASN A 248 85.34 9.74 24.92
C ASN A 248 85.99 10.87 25.71
N SER A 249 85.49 12.11 25.62
CA SER A 249 86.04 13.23 26.38
C SER A 249 85.74 13.13 27.87
N THR A 250 84.55 12.69 28.25
CA THR A 250 84.18 12.45 29.65
C THR A 250 84.94 11.25 30.24
N ALA A 251 85.16 10.18 29.46
CA ALA A 251 86.03 9.07 29.84
C ALA A 251 87.48 9.55 30.02
N ALA A 252 88.03 10.31 29.07
CA ALA A 252 89.37 10.89 29.17
C ALA A 252 89.51 11.82 30.37
N ALA A 253 88.50 12.65 30.66
CA ALA A 253 88.48 13.52 31.84
C ALA A 253 88.42 12.71 33.15
N ARG A 254 87.59 11.66 33.22
CA ARG A 254 87.52 10.75 34.36
C ARG A 254 88.82 9.99 34.57
N GLU A 255 89.47 9.52 33.51
CA GLU A 255 90.77 8.87 33.62
C GLU A 255 91.87 9.87 34.02
N ALA A 256 91.84 11.10 33.53
CA ALA A 256 92.78 12.15 33.97
C ALA A 256 92.58 12.48 35.45
N GLN A 257 91.33 12.52 35.91
CA GLN A 257 91.01 12.68 37.33
C GLN A 257 91.50 11.49 38.16
N ARG A 258 91.24 10.24 37.72
CA ARG A 258 91.78 9.04 38.37
C ARG A 258 93.31 9.01 38.38
N ARG A 259 93.97 9.46 37.30
CA ARG A 259 95.45 9.57 37.25
C ARG A 259 95.96 10.62 38.22
N LYS A 260 95.27 11.76 38.39
CA LYS A 260 95.59 12.76 39.43
C LYS A 260 95.37 12.21 40.83
N GLU A 261 94.25 11.54 41.09
CA GLU A 261 93.93 10.94 42.38
C GLU A 261 94.89 9.79 42.73
N ALA A 262 95.30 8.96 41.76
CA ALA A 262 96.30 7.93 41.96
C ALA A 262 97.72 8.50 42.19
N ALA A 263 98.08 9.59 41.51
CA ALA A 263 99.35 10.28 41.72
C ALA A 263 99.41 10.99 43.10
N LEU A 264 98.27 11.49 43.61
CA LEU A 264 98.17 12.11 44.93
C LEU A 264 97.97 11.10 46.06
N GLY A 265 97.32 9.96 45.78
CA GLY A 265 97.03 8.89 46.74
C GLY A 265 98.24 8.05 47.15
N GLY A 266 99.26 7.96 46.29
CA GLY A 266 100.52 7.27 46.64
C GLY A 266 101.28 7.94 47.80
N VAL A 267 101.19 9.26 47.94
CA VAL A 267 101.87 10.01 49.01
C VAL A 267 101.12 9.87 50.35
N ALA A 268 99.80 9.73 50.32
CA ALA A 268 98.99 9.55 51.54
C ALA A 268 99.13 8.13 52.13
N ASP A 269 99.16 7.10 51.28
CA ASP A 269 99.34 5.71 51.74
C ASP A 269 100.74 5.46 52.34
N GLU A 270 101.80 6.08 51.81
CA GLU A 270 103.13 6.02 52.42
C GLU A 270 103.19 6.70 53.80
N LEU A 271 102.47 7.82 53.97
CA LEU A 271 102.37 8.52 55.26
C LEU A 271 101.52 7.75 56.27
N GLU A 272 100.42 7.11 55.85
CA GLU A 272 99.62 6.27 56.73
C GLU A 272 100.34 4.99 57.16
N GLN A 273 101.11 4.36 56.26
CA GLN A 273 101.95 3.21 56.62
C GLN A 273 103.01 3.59 57.66
N ARG A 274 103.66 4.75 57.51
CA ARG A 274 104.56 5.30 58.53
C ARG A 274 103.84 5.58 59.85
N ALA A 275 102.67 6.21 59.81
CA ALA A 275 101.92 6.53 61.03
C ALA A 275 101.46 5.26 61.79
N ARG A 276 101.08 4.19 61.07
CA ARG A 276 100.77 2.88 61.69
C ARG A 276 101.99 2.26 62.34
N TRP A 277 103.15 2.33 61.69
CA TRP A 277 104.41 1.85 62.27
C TRP A 277 104.79 2.63 63.54
N TRP A 278 104.66 3.96 63.52
CA TRP A 278 104.90 4.80 64.70
C TRP A 278 103.94 4.48 65.84
N ARG A 279 102.63 4.35 65.59
CA ARG A 279 101.66 3.96 66.63
C ARG A 279 101.89 2.55 67.17
N ALA A 280 102.30 1.60 66.33
CA ALA A 280 102.67 0.27 66.78
C ALA A 280 103.90 0.33 67.70
N SER A 281 104.93 1.10 67.33
CA SER A 281 106.12 1.30 68.17
C SER A 281 105.79 2.00 69.50
N GLU A 282 104.87 2.96 69.49
CA GLU A 282 104.39 3.65 70.69
C GLU A 282 103.57 2.70 71.59
N SER A 283 102.75 1.82 71.01
CA SER A 283 101.98 0.82 71.77
C SER A 283 102.87 -0.20 72.46
N VAL A 284 103.98 -0.59 71.82
CA VAL A 284 104.98 -1.51 72.41
C VAL A 284 105.73 -0.81 73.55
N LEU A 285 106.12 0.46 73.36
CA LEU A 285 106.80 1.24 74.41
C LEU A 285 105.88 1.51 75.62
N THR A 286 104.60 1.79 75.40
CA THR A 286 103.63 2.01 76.48
C THR A 286 103.23 0.73 77.22
N GLN A 287 103.32 -0.44 76.59
CA GLN A 287 103.18 -1.73 77.28
C GLN A 287 104.42 -2.06 78.14
N ALA A 288 105.62 -1.71 77.69
CA ALA A 288 106.84 -1.87 78.50
C ALA A 288 106.85 -0.96 79.74
N LEU A 289 106.31 0.27 79.62
CA LEU A 289 106.23 1.23 80.72
C LEU A 289 105.10 0.99 81.73
N LYS A 290 104.17 0.06 81.47
CA LYS A 290 103.08 -0.32 82.40
C LYS A 290 103.36 -1.62 83.17
N ALA A 291 104.55 -2.19 83.02
CA ALA A 291 105.00 -3.39 83.73
C ALA A 291 105.94 -3.07 84.93
N GLU A 292 106.23 -1.79 85.17
CA GLU A 292 106.99 -1.30 86.34
C GLU A 292 106.18 -0.18 87.03
N ASP A 293 105.17 -0.58 87.81
CA ASP A 293 104.60 0.07 89.01
C ASP A 293 103.32 -0.68 89.44
#